data_AF-A0A0F3M9U0-F1
#
_entry.id   AF-A0A0F3M9U0-F1
#
_cell.length_a   1.000
_cell.length_b   1.000
_cell.length_c   1.000
_cell.angle_alpha   90.00
_cell.angle_beta   90.00
_cell.angle_gamma   90.00
#
_symmetry.space_group_name_H-M   'P 1'
#
loop_
_entity.id
_entity.type
_entity.pdbx_description
1 polymer ?
#
loop_
_entity_poly.entity_id
_entity_poly.type
_entity_poly.pdbx_seq_one_letter_code
_entity_poly.pdbx_strand_id
1 'polypeptide(L)' 'MRGLINNSFTQTKNKTMELGISFDIDPSLFEQYKIDVVPVIVIDDEKRGLTKKLTGHIPLAIALEIMGTNTP' A
#
# COMPACT_ATOMS: atom_id res chain seq x y z
N MET A 1 11.54 -5.16 5.16
CA MET A 1 10.15 -4.66 5.12
C MET A 1 9.23 -5.71 5.71
N ARG A 2 8.60 -5.42 6.86
CA ARG A 2 7.76 -6.42 7.57
C ARG A 2 6.42 -6.59 6.85
N GLY A 3 5.98 -7.84 6.67
CA GLY A 3 4.71 -8.18 6.01
C GLY A 3 4.84 -8.72 4.57
N LEU A 4 6.05 -8.74 4.02
CA LEU A 4 6.39 -9.52 2.82
C LEU A 4 6.83 -10.93 3.19
N ILE A 5 6.62 -11.90 2.29
CA ILE A 5 7.12 -13.27 2.45
C ILE A 5 8.64 -13.23 2.43
N ASN A 6 9.27 -13.64 3.54
CA ASN A 6 10.72 -13.60 3.74
C ASN A 6 11.37 -12.26 3.39
N ASN A 7 10.67 -11.14 3.65
CA ASN A 7 11.09 -9.79 3.26
C ASN A 7 11.38 -9.63 1.75
N SER A 8 10.79 -10.46 0.87
CA SER A 8 11.06 -10.49 -0.57
C SER A 8 9.82 -10.15 -1.40
N PHE A 9 9.96 -9.13 -2.26
CA PHE A 9 8.94 -8.78 -3.25
C PHE A 9 8.69 -9.91 -4.24
N THR A 10 9.75 -10.54 -4.75
CA THR A 10 9.65 -11.66 -5.71
C THR A 10 8.88 -12.83 -5.12
N GLN A 11 9.18 -13.24 -3.88
CA GLN A 11 8.48 -14.36 -3.25
C GLN A 11 7.01 -14.01 -2.98
N THR A 12 6.74 -12.77 -2.57
CA THR A 12 5.37 -12.29 -2.36
C THR A 12 4.58 -12.32 -3.67
N LYS A 13 5.15 -11.84 -4.79
CA LYS A 13 4.54 -11.89 -6.12
C LYS A 13 4.23 -13.32 -6.57
N ASN A 14 5.20 -14.22 -6.42
CA ASN A 14 5.01 -15.62 -6.81
C ASN A 14 3.86 -16.26 -6.02
N LYS A 15 3.81 -16.01 -4.71
CA LYS A 15 2.74 -16.55 -3.87
C LYS A 15 1.37 -16.04 -4.26
N THR A 16 1.28 -14.78 -4.68
CA THR A 16 -0.01 -14.18 -5.01
C THR A 16 -0.50 -14.61 -6.38
N MET A 17 0.41 -14.85 -7.33
CA MET A 17 0.11 -15.55 -8.57
C MET A 17 -0.43 -16.97 -8.33
N GLU A 18 0.18 -17.75 -7.40
CA GLU A 18 -0.35 -19.08 -7.01
C GLU A 18 -1.77 -19.01 -6.46
N LEU A 19 -2.10 -17.95 -5.72
CA LEU A 19 -3.41 -17.73 -5.12
C LEU A 19 -4.44 -17.11 -6.09
N GLY A 20 -4.05 -16.85 -7.35
CA GLY A 20 -4.91 -16.20 -8.33
C GLY A 20 -5.20 -14.72 -8.01
N ILE A 21 -4.40 -14.09 -7.15
CA ILE A 21 -4.54 -12.70 -6.77
C ILE A 21 -3.67 -11.86 -7.70
N SER A 22 -4.30 -11.04 -8.53
CA SER A 22 -3.60 -10.14 -9.44
C SER A 22 -3.36 -8.79 -8.77
N PHE A 23 -2.08 -8.42 -8.65
CA PHE A 23 -1.67 -7.06 -8.33
C PHE A 23 -0.26 -6.80 -8.85
N ASP A 24 0.04 -5.53 -9.05
CA ASP A 24 1.38 -5.10 -9.41
C ASP A 24 2.23 -4.84 -8.17
N ILE A 25 3.52 -5.17 -8.27
CA ILE A 25 4.51 -4.86 -7.23
C ILE A 25 5.57 -4.00 -7.87
N ASP A 26 5.56 -2.72 -7.50
CA ASP A 26 6.63 -1.79 -7.83
C ASP A 26 7.44 -1.46 -6.56
N PRO A 27 8.65 -2.04 -6.40
CA PRO A 27 9.52 -1.76 -5.27
C PRO A 27 9.89 -0.28 -5.12
N SER A 28 9.94 0.48 -6.21
CA SER A 28 10.33 1.90 -6.18
C SER A 28 9.28 2.76 -5.46
N LEU A 29 8.00 2.39 -5.52
CA LEU A 29 6.95 3.08 -4.75
C LEU A 29 7.16 2.95 -3.24
N PHE A 30 7.72 1.84 -2.77
CA PHE A 30 7.98 1.66 -1.35
C PHE A 30 9.09 2.59 -0.85
N GLU A 31 10.12 2.82 -1.67
CA GLU A 31 11.18 3.79 -1.36
C GLU A 31 10.64 5.22 -1.42
N GLN A 32 9.93 5.57 -2.51
CA GLN A 32 9.31 6.88 -2.70
C GLN A 32 8.40 7.25 -1.52
N TYR A 33 7.55 6.33 -1.10
CA TYR A 33 6.63 6.53 0.02
C TYR A 33 7.22 6.12 1.37
N LYS A 34 8.52 5.80 1.47
CA LYS A 34 9.19 5.42 2.74
C LYS A 34 8.38 4.40 3.56
N ILE A 35 7.98 3.30 2.92
CA ILE A 35 7.17 2.24 3.54
C ILE A 35 8.10 1.17 4.12
N ASP A 36 8.11 1.02 5.45
CA ASP A 36 8.95 0.01 6.13
C ASP A 36 8.16 -1.23 6.58
N VAL A 37 6.84 -1.10 6.68
CA VAL A 37 5.91 -2.11 7.19
C VAL A 37 4.66 -2.09 6.31
N VAL A 38 4.13 -3.27 5.97
CA VAL A 38 2.85 -3.44 5.25
C VAL A 38 1.84 -4.19 6.15
N PRO A 39 0.52 -4.04 5.95
CA PRO A 39 -0.15 -3.25 4.90
C PRO A 39 -0.15 -1.74 5.17
N VAL A 40 -0.07 -0.96 4.07
CA VAL A 40 -0.21 0.50 4.04
C VAL A 40 -1.06 0.88 2.84
N ILE A 41 -1.99 1.80 3.03
CA ILE A 41 -2.76 2.44 1.97
C ILE A 41 -2.19 3.84 1.78
N VAL A 42 -1.75 4.15 0.57
CA VAL A 42 -1.26 5.48 0.18
C VAL A 42 -2.27 6.09 -0.77
N ILE A 43 -2.62 7.35 -0.50
CA ILE A 43 -3.34 8.19 -1.45
C ILE A 43 -2.41 9.33 -1.80
N ASP A 44 -2.07 9.42 -3.07
CA ASP A 44 -1.26 10.50 -3.61
C ASP A 44 -2.14 11.34 -4.54
N ASP A 45 -2.54 12.52 -4.05
CA ASP A 45 -3.24 13.51 -4.85
C ASP A 45 -2.20 14.52 -5.35
N GLU A 46 -1.54 14.15 -6.45
CA GLU A 46 -0.51 14.99 -7.09
C GLU A 46 -1.04 16.39 -7.42
N LYS A 47 -2.32 16.50 -7.81
CA LYS A 47 -2.96 17.78 -8.18
C LYS A 47 -3.05 18.74 -7.00
N ARG A 48 -3.21 18.20 -5.79
CA ARG A 48 -3.27 18.96 -4.53
C ARG A 48 -1.95 18.94 -3.76
N GLY A 49 -0.93 18.25 -4.27
CA GLY A 49 0.35 18.05 -3.58
C GLY A 49 0.18 17.33 -2.23
N LEU A 50 -0.83 16.46 -2.11
CA LEU A 50 -1.22 15.85 -0.84
C LEU A 50 -1.00 14.34 -0.89
N THR A 51 -0.01 13.88 -0.12
CA THR A 51 0.19 12.44 0.12
C THR A 51 -0.28 12.08 1.52
N LYS A 52 -1.22 11.14 1.63
CA LYS A 52 -1.69 10.59 2.91
C LYS A 52 -1.39 9.09 3.00
N LYS A 53 -1.04 8.62 4.20
CA LYS A 53 -0.69 7.22 4.48
C LYS A 53 -1.52 6.69 5.64
N LEU A 54 -2.16 5.55 5.45
CA LEU A 54 -2.80 4.78 6.52
C LEU A 54 -2.04 3.48 6.70
N THR A 55 -1.54 3.27 7.90
CA THR A 55 -0.77 2.08 8.26
C THR A 55 -1.64 1.14 9.10
N GLY A 56 -1.38 -0.16 8.99
CA GLY A 56 -2.03 -1.18 9.80
C GLY A 56 -3.20 -1.87 9.09
N HIS A 57 -3.80 -2.83 9.80
CA HIS A 57 -4.83 -3.70 9.26
C HIS A 57 -6.21 -3.01 9.23
N ILE A 58 -6.39 -2.11 8.27
CA ILE A 58 -7.61 -1.33 8.08
C ILE A 58 -8.32 -1.79 6.79
N PRO A 59 -9.63 -2.08 6.81
CA PRO A 59 -10.39 -2.37 5.61
C PRO A 59 -10.36 -1.20 4.62
N LEU A 60 -10.27 -1.48 3.33
CA LEU A 60 -10.22 -0.44 2.28
C LEU A 60 -11.39 0.55 2.39
N ALA A 61 -12.61 0.09 2.68
CA ALA A 61 -13.78 0.96 2.85
C ALA A 61 -13.58 2.01 3.94
N ILE A 62 -13.03 1.61 5.09
CA ILE A 62 -12.73 2.51 6.21
C ILE A 62 -11.60 3.48 5.84
N ALA A 63 -10.57 2.99 5.14
CA ALA A 63 -9.49 3.84 4.67
C ALA A 63 -10.01 4.93 3.71
N LEU A 64 -10.91 4.58 2.80
CA LEU A 64 -11.56 5.53 1.89
C LEU A 64 -12.43 6.55 2.64
N GLU A 65 -13.17 6.13 3.67
CA GLU A 65 -13.98 7.02 4.50
C GLU A 65 -13.13 8.03 5.27
N ILE A 66 -12.09 7.56 5.98
CA ILE A 66 -11.13 8.43 6.71
C ILE A 66 -10.50 9.45 5.76
N MET A 67 -10.26 9.07 4.52
CA MET A 67 -9.56 9.89 3.55
C MET A 67 -10.48 10.86 2.80
N GLY A 68 -11.72 10.48 2.52
CA GLY A 68 -12.74 11.29 1.87
C GLY A 68 -13.36 12.35 2.79
N THR A 69 -13.38 12.13 4.10
CA THR A 69 -13.86 13.10 5.10
C THR A 69 -12.93 14.30 5.32
N ASN A 70 -11.72 14.27 4.75
CA ASN A 70 -10.70 15.31 4.90
C ASN A 70 -10.50 16.15 3.63
N THR A 71 -11.51 16.26 2.77
CA THR A 71 -11.59 17.29 1.72
C THR A 71 -12.19 18.57 2.31
N PRO A 72 -11.44 19.69 2.39
CA PRO A 72 -12.05 21.00 2.57
C PRO A 72 -12.89 21.40 1.36
#